data_AF-A0A8H7X7W6-F1
#
_entry.id   AF-A0A8H7X7W6-F1
#
_cell.length_a   1.000
_cell.length_b   1.000
_cell.length_c   1.000
_cell.angle_alpha   90.00
_cell.angle_beta   90.00
_cell.angle_gamma   90.00
#
_symmetry.space_group_name_H-M   'P 1'
#
loop_
_entity.id
_entity.type
_entity.pdbx_description
1 polymer ?
#
loop_
_entity_poly.entity_id
_entity_poly.type
_entity_poly.pdbx_seq_one_letter_code
_entity_poly.pdbx_strand_id
1 'polypeptide(L)'
;MPYPYEVDVNRHHNRPFEGPRRDGRIDAARAMEEAGGRGMLKHVAIRFGDIESLLRMNQSVALPDLVSPLIFDPLSAALRVYSQQLVSLELLGCVDQTLFWPGEREVGIEPFWPRVKNLKATFHPAAPSGRWYFQGPKGVGRDSTGFAVGSGHYPPTERQEMDEEWDEDWGRYENTSPNMFRTKPIDEEVEGLLGAFARALDVMPVLEVAELVTYLDFAPDDDEDTDLSGLETRRIREMEVSSRDVVCRWGMKYIAGGVDSRLEWYVGGWGPSWGLEKVFCSVVPRERWVFL
;
A
#
# COMPACT_ATOMS: atom_id res chain seq x y z
N MET A 1 18.71 4.70 -8.81
CA MET A 1 19.72 4.37 -7.80
C MET A 1 18.93 4.19 -6.51
N PRO A 2 18.93 2.99 -5.91
CA PRO A 2 18.16 2.76 -4.70
C PRO A 2 18.84 3.51 -3.57
N TYR A 3 18.10 4.37 -2.87
CA TYR A 3 18.65 5.12 -1.74
C TYR A 3 19.05 4.13 -0.63
N PRO A 4 20.32 4.14 -0.18
CA PRO A 4 20.71 3.57 1.10
C PRO A 4 19.99 4.34 2.21
N TYR A 5 19.77 3.71 3.36
CA TYR A 5 19.25 4.40 4.54
C TYR A 5 20.03 5.71 4.76
N GLU A 6 19.29 6.80 4.82
CA GLU A 6 19.86 8.13 4.92
C GLU A 6 20.28 8.39 6.37
N VAL A 7 21.55 8.73 6.59
CA VAL A 7 22.03 9.37 7.83
C VAL A 7 21.06 10.50 8.18
N ASP A 8 20.84 10.80 9.46
CA ASP A 8 19.95 11.90 9.89
C ASP A 8 20.18 13.20 9.09
N VAL A 9 21.44 13.47 8.71
CA VAL A 9 21.87 14.51 7.77
C VAL A 9 21.17 14.43 6.41
N ASN A 10 21.22 13.29 5.70
CA ASN A 10 20.54 13.18 4.40
C ASN A 10 19.02 13.22 4.56
N ARG A 11 18.48 12.59 5.62
CA ARG A 11 17.05 12.61 5.93
C ARG A 11 16.58 14.04 6.17
N HIS A 12 17.38 14.88 6.81
CA HIS A 12 17.08 16.30 7.01
C HIS A 12 16.81 17.04 5.70
N HIS A 13 17.67 16.83 4.70
CA HIS A 13 17.60 17.54 3.43
C HIS A 13 16.62 16.91 2.43
N ASN A 14 16.46 15.58 2.45
CA ASN A 14 15.73 14.85 1.42
C ASN A 14 14.38 14.30 1.88
N ARG A 15 14.07 14.28 3.18
CA ARG A 15 12.79 13.71 3.63
C ARG A 15 11.62 14.50 3.06
N PRO A 16 10.60 13.82 2.53
CA PRO A 16 9.37 14.50 2.14
C PRO A 16 8.57 14.85 3.40
N PHE A 17 8.35 16.14 3.64
CA PHE A 17 7.61 16.66 4.79
C PHE A 17 6.16 16.17 4.82
N GLU A 18 5.68 15.77 5.99
CA GLU A 18 4.38 15.13 6.16
C GLU A 18 3.21 16.10 5.95
N GLY A 19 3.38 17.38 6.32
CA GLY A 19 2.41 18.46 6.08
C GLY A 19 2.04 18.59 4.60
N PRO A 20 2.99 18.95 3.72
CA PRO A 20 2.74 19.02 2.28
C PRO A 20 2.25 17.70 1.65
N ARG A 21 2.67 16.54 2.16
CA ARG A 21 2.17 15.23 1.67
C ARG A 21 0.68 15.05 1.96
N ARG A 22 0.23 15.40 3.17
CA ARG A 22 -1.18 15.35 3.56
C ARG A 22 -1.98 16.35 2.73
N ASP A 23 -1.54 17.60 2.69
CA ASP A 23 -2.27 18.66 2.00
C ASP A 23 -2.34 18.39 0.49
N GLY A 24 -1.25 17.87 -0.09
CA GLY A 24 -1.21 17.45 -1.50
C GLY A 24 -2.19 16.33 -1.84
N ARG A 25 -2.49 15.40 -0.91
CA ARG A 25 -3.56 14.40 -1.12
C ARG A 25 -4.94 15.06 -1.20
N ILE A 26 -5.21 16.00 -0.30
CA ILE A 26 -6.48 16.73 -0.24
C ILE A 26 -6.65 17.59 -1.50
N ASP A 27 -5.61 18.33 -1.87
CA ASP A 27 -5.65 19.22 -3.03
C ASP A 27 -5.73 18.43 -4.33
N ALA A 28 -5.03 17.29 -4.45
CA ALA A 28 -5.17 16.39 -5.60
C ALA A 28 -6.59 15.83 -5.71
N ALA A 29 -7.21 15.42 -4.60
CA ALA A 29 -8.59 14.95 -4.60
C ALA A 29 -9.56 16.04 -5.09
N ARG A 30 -9.44 17.26 -4.57
CA ARG A 30 -10.24 18.42 -5.03
C ARG A 30 -10.05 18.70 -6.51
N ALA A 31 -8.80 18.71 -6.98
CA ALA A 31 -8.49 18.94 -8.39
C ALA A 31 -9.12 17.86 -9.30
N MET A 32 -9.14 16.59 -8.87
CA MET A 32 -9.81 15.50 -9.60
C MET A 32 -11.33 15.66 -9.63
N GLU A 33 -11.93 16.11 -8.53
CA GLU A 33 -13.37 16.41 -8.46
C GLU A 33 -13.75 17.58 -9.38
N GLU A 34 -12.98 18.67 -9.34
CA GLU A 34 -13.18 19.85 -10.19
C GLU A 34 -13.00 19.56 -11.69
N ALA A 35 -12.03 18.69 -12.04
CA ALA A 35 -11.85 18.22 -13.40
C ALA A 35 -13.04 17.36 -13.91
N GLY A 36 -13.88 16.88 -13.01
CA GLY A 36 -15.24 16.42 -13.29
C GLY A 36 -15.37 15.19 -14.17
N GLY A 37 -14.37 14.29 -14.21
CA GLY A 37 -14.42 13.09 -15.05
C GLY A 37 -14.71 13.37 -16.53
N ARG A 38 -14.38 14.58 -17.01
CA ARG A 38 -14.62 15.02 -18.40
C ARG A 38 -13.45 14.65 -19.32
N GLY A 39 -12.64 13.68 -18.91
CA GLY A 39 -11.36 13.38 -19.54
C GLY A 39 -11.51 12.47 -20.77
N MET A 40 -10.76 12.79 -21.82
CA MET A 40 -10.51 11.84 -22.93
C MET A 40 -9.56 10.69 -22.53
N LEU A 41 -9.03 10.72 -21.30
CA LEU A 41 -8.07 9.73 -20.81
C LEU A 41 -8.75 8.38 -20.64
N LYS A 42 -8.22 7.39 -21.35
CA LYS A 42 -8.67 6.00 -21.29
C LYS A 42 -7.67 5.12 -20.55
N HIS A 43 -6.40 5.51 -20.55
CA HIS A 43 -5.30 4.73 -20.02
C HIS A 43 -4.48 5.64 -19.12
N VAL A 44 -4.36 5.26 -17.86
CA VAL A 44 -3.67 6.07 -16.85
C VAL A 44 -2.74 5.18 -16.05
N ALA A 45 -1.51 5.64 -15.86
CA ALA A 45 -0.55 5.07 -14.94
C ALA A 45 -0.15 6.17 -13.94
N ILE A 46 -0.42 5.97 -12.66
CA ILE A 46 -0.09 6.89 -11.58
C ILE A 46 0.87 6.17 -10.64
N ARG A 47 2.02 6.78 -10.38
CA ARG A 47 3.04 6.21 -9.49
C ARG A 47 3.47 7.25 -8.47
N PHE A 48 3.15 7.00 -7.21
CA PHE A 48 3.61 7.77 -6.07
C PHE A 48 4.89 7.13 -5.53
N GLY A 49 6.02 7.44 -6.19
CA GLY A 49 7.33 6.85 -5.90
C GLY A 49 7.66 5.64 -6.79
N ASP A 50 8.62 4.84 -6.36
CA ASP A 50 9.01 3.57 -7.00
C ASP A 50 8.95 2.40 -6.00
N ILE A 51 8.99 1.16 -6.52
CA ILE A 51 8.88 -0.05 -5.71
C ILE A 51 10.03 -0.16 -4.70
N GLU A 52 11.25 0.26 -5.06
CA GLU A 52 12.40 0.21 -4.14
C GLU A 52 12.15 1.10 -2.92
N SER A 53 11.59 2.28 -3.13
CA SER A 53 11.23 3.25 -2.08
C SER A 53 10.08 2.75 -1.20
N LEU A 54 9.14 1.96 -1.74
CA LEU A 54 8.08 1.31 -0.94
C LEU A 54 8.63 0.20 -0.03
N LEU A 55 9.67 -0.49 -0.50
CA LEU A 55 10.27 -1.62 0.20
C LEU A 55 11.25 -1.17 1.28
N ARG A 56 12.15 -0.24 0.95
CA ARG A 56 13.29 0.15 1.77
C ARG A 56 12.96 1.24 2.78
N MET A 57 11.95 0.98 3.61
CA MET A 57 11.55 1.88 4.69
C MET A 57 11.79 1.24 6.05
N ASN A 58 12.20 2.05 7.03
CA ASN A 58 12.28 1.59 8.40
C ASN A 58 10.87 1.44 8.97
N GLN A 59 10.46 0.20 9.21
CA GLN A 59 9.10 -0.18 9.61
C GLN A 59 8.85 -0.07 11.13
N SER A 60 9.89 0.27 11.91
CA SER A 60 9.79 0.56 13.35
C SER A 60 9.36 2.01 13.61
N VAL A 61 9.55 2.90 12.64
CA VAL A 61 9.19 4.31 12.73
C VAL A 61 7.68 4.48 12.45
N ALA A 62 7.00 5.24 13.32
CA ALA A 62 5.60 5.60 13.11
C ALA A 62 5.45 6.43 11.82
N LEU A 63 4.37 6.19 11.08
CA LEU A 63 4.06 6.94 9.86
C LEU A 63 3.08 8.08 10.14
N PRO A 64 3.08 9.14 9.32
CA PRO A 64 2.09 10.20 9.47
C PRO A 64 0.69 9.70 9.13
N ASP A 65 -0.29 10.21 9.86
CA ASP A 65 -1.68 10.18 9.43
C ASP A 65 -1.89 11.26 8.34
N LEU A 66 -1.98 10.81 7.09
CA LEU A 66 -2.18 11.64 5.91
C LEU A 66 -3.65 11.89 5.56
N VAL A 67 -4.59 11.41 6.39
CA VAL A 67 -6.04 11.58 6.16
C VAL A 67 -6.67 12.54 7.16
N SER A 68 -6.15 12.60 8.40
CA SER A 68 -6.67 13.48 9.44
C SER A 68 -6.76 14.95 9.01
N PRO A 69 -7.87 15.67 9.27
CA PRO A 69 -9.00 15.28 10.12
C PRO A 69 -10.13 14.52 9.41
N LEU A 70 -9.93 14.09 8.16
CA LEU A 70 -10.90 13.27 7.44
C LEU A 70 -10.91 11.85 7.99
N ILE A 71 -12.05 11.17 7.81
CA ILE A 71 -12.28 9.80 8.28
C ILE A 71 -12.00 8.74 7.20
N PHE A 72 -11.60 9.16 6.01
CA PHE A 72 -11.24 8.33 4.87
C PHE A 72 -10.18 9.03 4.02
N ASP A 73 -9.47 8.28 3.16
CA ASP A 73 -8.50 8.87 2.25
C ASP A 73 -9.16 9.59 1.05
N PRO A 74 -9.08 10.94 0.98
CA PRO A 74 -9.74 11.69 -0.09
C PRO A 74 -9.13 11.37 -1.46
N LEU A 75 -7.84 11.08 -1.52
CA LEU A 75 -7.17 10.76 -2.77
C LEU A 75 -7.63 9.41 -3.33
N SER A 76 -7.70 8.38 -2.49
CA SER A 76 -8.24 7.07 -2.88
C SER A 76 -9.69 7.18 -3.34
N ALA A 77 -10.55 7.92 -2.62
CA ALA A 77 -11.93 8.16 -3.03
C ALA A 77 -12.05 8.91 -4.38
N ALA A 78 -11.24 9.95 -4.58
CA ALA A 78 -11.23 10.69 -5.85
C ALA A 78 -10.73 9.81 -7.02
N LEU A 79 -9.70 8.99 -6.80
CA LEU A 79 -9.21 8.01 -7.78
C LEU A 79 -10.27 6.96 -8.11
N ARG A 80 -11.06 6.50 -7.13
CA ARG A 80 -12.20 5.60 -7.35
C ARG A 80 -13.19 6.22 -8.34
N VAL A 81 -13.61 7.47 -8.11
CA VAL A 81 -14.54 8.18 -9.01
C VAL A 81 -13.92 8.37 -10.39
N TYR A 82 -12.69 8.87 -10.43
CA TYR A 82 -12.00 9.17 -11.67
C TYR A 82 -11.76 7.92 -12.52
N SER A 83 -11.51 6.77 -11.89
CA SER A 83 -11.21 5.50 -12.58
C SER A 83 -12.42 4.88 -13.30
N GLN A 84 -13.65 5.25 -12.94
CA GLN A 84 -14.87 4.70 -13.55
C GLN A 84 -15.00 4.96 -15.06
N GLN A 85 -14.37 6.02 -15.56
CA GLN A 85 -14.37 6.34 -17.00
C GLN A 85 -13.24 5.63 -17.78
N LEU A 86 -12.26 5.05 -17.08
CA LEU A 86 -11.04 4.52 -17.67
C LEU A 86 -11.26 3.14 -18.32
N VAL A 87 -10.34 2.79 -19.20
CA VAL A 87 -10.20 1.45 -19.78
C VAL A 87 -9.07 0.69 -19.10
N SER A 88 -7.98 1.38 -18.74
CA SER A 88 -6.93 0.80 -17.91
C SER A 88 -6.40 1.76 -16.86
N LEU A 89 -6.18 1.23 -15.66
CA LEU A 89 -5.56 1.92 -14.54
C LEU A 89 -4.39 1.09 -14.01
N GLU A 90 -3.20 1.69 -13.99
CA GLU A 90 -2.08 1.24 -13.17
C GLU A 90 -1.83 2.26 -12.06
N LEU A 91 -1.82 1.81 -10.82
CA LEU A 91 -1.60 2.63 -9.65
C LEU A 91 -0.48 2.01 -8.81
N LEU A 92 0.48 2.83 -8.40
CA LEU A 92 1.44 2.50 -7.37
C LEU A 92 1.37 3.58 -6.28
N GLY A 93 1.11 3.20 -5.04
CA GLY A 93 1.11 4.16 -3.95
C GLY A 93 0.41 3.69 -2.67
N CYS A 94 0.34 4.61 -1.72
CA CYS A 94 -0.31 4.40 -0.43
C CYS A 94 -1.81 4.70 -0.55
N VAL A 95 -2.64 3.67 -0.46
CA VAL A 95 -4.09 3.72 -0.71
C VAL A 95 -4.83 2.92 0.36
N ASP A 96 -6.12 3.17 0.53
CA ASP A 96 -6.99 2.39 1.40
C ASP A 96 -8.18 1.77 0.66
N GLN A 97 -9.08 1.14 1.41
CA GLN A 97 -10.30 0.52 0.89
C GLN A 97 -11.18 1.48 0.07
N THR A 98 -11.10 2.79 0.31
CA THR A 98 -11.89 3.79 -0.41
C THR A 98 -11.48 3.95 -1.85
N LEU A 99 -10.34 3.38 -2.26
CA LEU A 99 -9.97 3.25 -3.66
C LEU A 99 -10.97 2.41 -4.46
N PHE A 100 -11.61 1.44 -3.82
CA PHE A 100 -12.50 0.48 -4.47
C PHE A 100 -13.94 0.58 -4.00
N TRP A 101 -14.20 0.90 -2.74
CA TRP A 101 -15.57 0.96 -2.25
C TRP A 101 -15.74 2.11 -1.26
N PRO A 102 -16.84 2.89 -1.33
CA PRO A 102 -17.09 3.93 -0.35
C PRO A 102 -17.15 3.34 1.05
N GLY A 103 -16.55 4.06 2.01
CA GLY A 103 -16.69 3.71 3.42
C GLY A 103 -18.13 3.91 3.90
N GLU A 104 -18.54 3.29 5.00
CA GLU A 104 -19.91 3.39 5.53
C GLU A 104 -20.39 4.83 5.77
N ARG A 105 -19.44 5.73 6.05
CA ARG A 105 -19.69 7.14 6.35
C ARG A 105 -19.54 8.04 5.13
N GLU A 106 -19.15 7.49 3.98
CA GLU A 106 -19.10 8.19 2.71
C GLU A 106 -20.47 8.12 2.04
N VAL A 107 -21.10 9.28 1.79
CA VAL A 107 -22.40 9.35 1.12
C VAL A 107 -22.16 9.40 -0.39
N GLY A 108 -22.56 8.36 -1.12
CA GLY A 108 -22.33 8.30 -2.56
C GLY A 108 -23.15 7.23 -3.28
N ILE A 109 -23.15 7.31 -4.60
CA ILE A 109 -23.71 6.27 -5.48
C ILE A 109 -22.74 5.09 -5.48
N GLU A 110 -23.29 3.88 -5.52
CA GLU A 110 -22.51 2.66 -5.67
C GLU A 110 -21.58 2.76 -6.91
N PRO A 111 -20.27 2.50 -6.75
CA PRO A 111 -19.33 2.61 -7.86
C PRO A 111 -19.69 1.67 -9.01
N PHE A 112 -19.45 2.11 -10.25
CA PHE A 112 -19.63 1.26 -11.43
C PHE A 112 -18.57 1.58 -12.48
N TRP A 113 -17.85 0.57 -12.98
CA TRP A 113 -16.76 0.74 -13.94
C TRP A 113 -17.15 0.13 -15.30
N PRO A 114 -17.93 0.84 -16.13
CA PRO A 114 -18.47 0.30 -17.37
C PRO A 114 -17.41 -0.06 -18.42
N ARG A 115 -16.17 0.42 -18.26
CA ARG A 115 -15.16 0.40 -19.32
C ARG A 115 -13.82 -0.21 -18.92
N VAL A 116 -13.58 -0.43 -17.62
CA VAL A 116 -12.28 -0.91 -17.13
C VAL A 116 -12.08 -2.35 -17.56
N LYS A 117 -11.03 -2.57 -18.34
CA LYS A 117 -10.55 -3.88 -18.77
C LYS A 117 -9.36 -4.34 -17.95
N ASN A 118 -8.48 -3.41 -17.58
CA ASN A 118 -7.22 -3.72 -16.90
C ASN A 118 -7.06 -2.82 -15.67
N LEU A 119 -7.00 -3.44 -14.50
CA LEU A 119 -6.78 -2.74 -13.24
C LEU A 119 -5.55 -3.33 -12.56
N LYS A 120 -4.57 -2.49 -12.22
CA LYS A 120 -3.44 -2.89 -11.39
C LYS A 120 -3.22 -1.86 -10.29
N ALA A 121 -3.32 -2.30 -9.04
CA ALA A 121 -3.01 -1.50 -7.87
C ALA A 121 -1.87 -2.18 -7.09
N THR A 122 -0.70 -1.56 -7.15
CA THR A 122 0.42 -1.87 -6.26
C THR A 122 0.31 -0.97 -5.03
N PHE A 123 -0.23 -1.50 -3.93
CA PHE A 123 -0.42 -0.73 -2.71
C PHE A 123 0.85 -0.74 -1.84
N HIS A 124 1.09 0.36 -1.12
CA HIS A 124 2.11 0.43 -0.09
C HIS A 124 1.69 -0.46 1.10
N PRO A 125 2.61 -1.16 1.81
CA PRO A 125 2.29 -1.97 3.00
C PRO A 125 1.66 -1.20 4.19
N ALA A 126 1.47 0.11 4.05
CA ALA A 126 0.90 1.00 5.04
C ALA A 126 -0.23 1.81 4.38
N ALA A 127 -1.28 2.03 5.16
CA ALA A 127 -2.44 2.81 4.79
C ALA A 127 -2.16 4.32 4.92
N PRO A 128 -2.91 5.17 4.20
CA PRO A 128 -2.86 6.62 4.33
C PRO A 128 -3.02 7.16 5.75
N SER A 129 -3.71 6.42 6.63
CA SER A 129 -3.86 6.75 8.05
C SER A 129 -2.60 6.49 8.89
N GLY A 130 -1.49 6.09 8.28
CA GLY A 130 -0.24 5.73 8.96
C GLY A 130 -0.27 4.36 9.66
N ARG A 131 -1.37 3.60 9.53
CA ARG A 131 -1.48 2.21 10.02
C ARG A 131 -0.86 1.24 9.02
N TRP A 132 -0.50 0.06 9.49
CA TRP A 132 0.11 -0.98 8.66
C TRP A 132 -0.90 -2.06 8.28
N TYR A 133 -0.78 -2.59 7.06
CA TYR A 133 -1.49 -3.82 6.66
C TYR A 133 -0.83 -5.08 7.21
N PHE A 134 0.44 -4.99 7.61
CA PHE A 134 1.25 -6.12 8.05
C PHE A 134 1.89 -5.84 9.42
N GLN A 135 2.02 -6.90 10.21
CA GLN A 135 2.69 -6.95 11.50
C GLN A 135 3.93 -7.84 11.43
N GLY A 136 4.80 -7.68 12.41
CA GLY A 136 5.98 -8.51 12.61
C GLY A 136 5.70 -9.90 13.14
N PRO A 137 6.76 -10.71 13.30
CA PRO A 137 6.73 -11.92 14.10
C PRO A 137 6.12 -11.63 15.49
N LYS A 138 5.36 -12.59 16.02
CA LYS A 138 4.71 -12.49 17.35
C LYS A 138 3.80 -11.25 17.54
N GLY A 139 3.36 -10.58 16.46
CA GLY A 139 2.48 -9.42 16.54
C GLY A 139 3.19 -8.08 16.74
N VAL A 140 4.52 -8.04 16.61
CA VAL A 140 5.30 -6.79 16.76
C VAL A 140 4.77 -5.71 15.80
N GLY A 141 4.56 -4.52 16.35
CA GLY A 141 4.09 -3.35 15.60
C GLY A 141 2.62 -3.41 15.15
N ARG A 142 1.81 -4.40 15.56
CA ARG A 142 0.38 -4.52 15.22
C ARG A 142 -0.41 -3.27 15.60
N ASP A 143 -0.16 -2.74 16.80
CA ASP A 143 -0.91 -1.60 17.35
C ASP A 143 -0.30 -0.24 16.96
N SER A 144 0.62 -0.22 15.98
CA SER A 144 1.20 1.01 15.46
C SER A 144 0.11 1.87 14.81
N THR A 145 0.02 3.12 15.24
CA THR A 145 -0.93 4.10 14.74
C THR A 145 -0.20 5.28 14.11
N GLY A 146 -0.88 5.94 13.16
CA GLY A 146 -0.34 7.13 12.54
C GLY A 146 -0.28 8.31 13.50
N PHE A 147 0.77 9.13 13.41
CA PHE A 147 0.86 10.35 14.21
C PHE A 147 0.16 11.53 13.52
N ALA A 148 -0.41 12.42 14.31
CA ALA A 148 -1.09 13.60 13.80
C ALA A 148 -0.11 14.61 13.18
N VAL A 149 -0.40 15.03 11.94
CA VAL A 149 0.39 16.02 11.22
C VAL A 149 0.05 17.44 11.70
N GLY A 150 0.86 17.96 12.63
CA GLY A 150 0.82 19.35 13.11
C GLY A 150 1.79 20.31 12.37
N SER A 151 1.90 21.55 12.88
CA SER A 151 2.73 22.62 12.29
C SER A 151 4.22 22.29 12.19
N GLY A 152 4.77 21.47 13.11
CA GLY A 152 6.17 21.03 13.07
C GLY A 152 6.53 20.07 11.93
N HIS A 153 5.54 19.64 11.14
CA HIS A 153 5.74 18.74 10.00
C HIS A 153 5.74 19.47 8.64
N TYR A 154 5.84 20.80 8.67
CA TYR A 154 6.06 21.61 7.48
C TYR A 154 7.54 21.97 7.38
N PRO A 155 8.06 22.16 6.16
CA PRO A 155 9.42 22.64 5.98
C PRO A 155 9.60 23.98 6.72
N PRO A 156 10.69 24.15 7.47
CA PRO A 156 10.99 25.43 8.09
C PRO A 156 11.15 26.49 7.00
N THR A 157 10.60 27.68 7.23
CA THR A 157 10.70 28.80 6.28
C THR A 157 12.04 29.53 6.42
N GLU A 158 12.70 29.38 7.56
CA GLU A 158 13.99 29.98 7.88
C GLU A 158 15.07 28.89 7.98
N ARG A 159 16.31 29.27 7.65
CA ARG A 159 17.48 28.40 7.80
C ARG A 159 17.71 28.12 9.28
N GLN A 160 17.90 26.86 9.63
CA GLN A 160 18.22 26.44 11.00
C GLN A 160 19.74 26.40 11.21
N GLU A 161 20.19 26.57 12.45
CA GLU A 161 21.61 26.42 12.81
C GLU A 161 22.16 25.03 12.41
N MET A 162 21.31 24.00 12.55
CA MET A 162 21.61 22.62 12.16
C MET A 162 21.82 22.45 10.64
N ASP A 163 21.28 23.35 9.81
CA ASP A 163 21.51 23.33 8.37
C ASP A 163 22.97 23.66 8.04
N GLU A 164 23.61 24.56 8.81
CA GLU A 164 25.02 24.92 8.60
C GLU A 164 25.96 23.79 9.02
N GLU A 165 25.66 23.10 10.11
CA GLU A 165 26.44 21.95 10.58
C GLU A 165 26.32 20.76 9.60
N TRP A 166 25.12 20.51 9.07
CA TRP A 166 24.83 19.33 8.26
C TRP A 166 25.14 19.53 6.77
N ASP A 167 25.20 20.77 6.28
CA ASP A 167 25.69 21.10 4.93
C ASP A 167 27.13 20.60 4.71
N GLU A 168 27.97 20.55 5.76
CA GLU A 168 29.36 20.07 5.69
C GLU A 168 29.47 18.54 5.57
N ASP A 169 28.46 17.80 6.04
CA ASP A 169 28.41 16.34 6.04
C ASP A 169 27.41 15.76 5.00
N TRP A 170 26.79 16.62 4.19
CA TRP A 170 25.85 16.23 3.15
C TRP A 170 26.47 15.25 2.14
N GLY A 171 25.76 14.17 1.83
CA GLY A 171 26.24 13.11 0.93
C GLY A 171 27.05 12.01 1.60
N ARG A 172 27.23 12.03 2.93
CA ARG A 172 27.62 10.83 3.68
C ARG A 172 26.45 9.86 3.76
N TYR A 173 26.64 8.63 3.28
CA TYR A 173 25.67 7.55 3.44
C TYR A 173 26.22 6.55 4.44
N GLU A 174 25.49 6.29 5.53
CA GLU A 174 25.73 5.10 6.33
C GLU A 174 25.06 3.93 5.64
N ASN A 175 25.80 2.83 5.51
CA ASN A 175 25.27 1.60 4.92
C ASN A 175 24.52 0.80 5.98
N THR A 176 23.47 1.40 6.54
CA THR A 176 22.54 0.71 7.44
C THR A 176 21.35 0.19 6.63
N SER A 177 20.94 -1.05 6.90
CA SER A 177 19.73 -1.60 6.31
C SER A 177 18.52 -1.07 7.08
N PRO A 178 17.43 -0.64 6.42
CA PRO A 178 16.22 -0.28 7.15
C PRO A 178 15.63 -1.51 7.86
N ASN A 179 15.14 -1.33 9.08
CA ASN A 179 14.48 -2.40 9.83
C ASN A 179 13.16 -2.79 9.16
N MET A 180 13.15 -3.93 8.46
CA MET A 180 12.00 -4.44 7.71
C MET A 180 11.56 -5.79 8.29
N PHE A 181 10.45 -5.80 9.02
CA PHE A 181 10.01 -6.97 9.79
C PHE A 181 8.54 -7.38 9.56
N ARG A 182 7.74 -6.53 8.92
CA ARG A 182 6.28 -6.67 8.78
C ARG A 182 5.91 -7.54 7.59
N THR A 183 5.79 -8.84 7.82
CA THR A 183 5.48 -9.84 6.78
C THR A 183 4.17 -10.57 7.00
N LYS A 184 3.54 -10.45 8.18
CA LYS A 184 2.28 -11.15 8.50
C LYS A 184 1.09 -10.22 8.32
N PRO A 185 0.04 -10.58 7.56
CA PRO A 185 -1.16 -9.76 7.44
C PRO A 185 -1.80 -9.47 8.81
N ILE A 186 -2.35 -8.26 8.96
CA ILE A 186 -3.29 -7.91 10.03
C ILE A 186 -4.68 -8.08 9.42
N ASP A 187 -5.39 -9.12 9.86
CA ASP A 187 -6.65 -9.54 9.26
C ASP A 187 -7.65 -8.38 9.11
N GLU A 188 -7.83 -7.57 10.15
CA GLU A 188 -8.81 -6.47 10.14
C GLU A 188 -8.49 -5.40 9.08
N GLU A 189 -7.21 -5.09 8.88
CA GLU A 189 -6.77 -4.05 7.93
C GLU A 189 -6.79 -4.57 6.50
N VAL A 190 -6.26 -5.77 6.29
CA VAL A 190 -6.12 -6.38 4.98
C VAL A 190 -7.48 -6.80 4.43
N GLU A 191 -8.35 -7.38 5.27
CA GLU A 191 -9.66 -7.84 4.80
C GLU A 191 -10.57 -6.68 4.38
N GLY A 192 -10.46 -5.51 5.01
CA GLY A 192 -11.18 -4.31 4.59
C GLY A 192 -10.82 -3.91 3.15
N LEU A 193 -9.53 -3.85 2.84
CA LEU A 193 -9.03 -3.52 1.50
C LEU A 193 -9.40 -4.61 0.47
N LEU A 194 -9.18 -5.88 0.79
CA LEU A 194 -9.50 -7.00 -0.11
C LEU A 194 -11.01 -7.13 -0.36
N GLY A 195 -11.82 -6.90 0.67
CA GLY A 195 -13.28 -6.94 0.54
C GLY A 195 -13.82 -5.81 -0.32
N ALA A 196 -13.25 -4.61 -0.21
CA ALA A 196 -13.58 -3.49 -1.09
C ALA A 196 -13.18 -3.79 -2.54
N PHE A 197 -12.00 -4.37 -2.76
CA PHE A 197 -11.55 -4.83 -4.08
C PHE A 197 -12.51 -5.87 -4.67
N ALA A 198 -12.89 -6.90 -3.90
CA ALA A 198 -13.83 -7.93 -4.34
C ALA A 198 -15.18 -7.35 -4.79
N ARG A 199 -15.75 -6.42 -4.01
CA ARG A 199 -17.00 -5.72 -4.39
C ARG A 199 -16.85 -4.95 -5.68
N ALA A 200 -15.71 -4.28 -5.89
CA ALA A 200 -15.44 -3.55 -7.11
C ALA A 200 -15.36 -4.46 -8.35
N LEU A 201 -14.83 -5.69 -8.22
CA LEU A 201 -14.79 -6.65 -9.32
C LEU A 201 -16.19 -7.02 -9.84
N ASP A 202 -17.18 -7.12 -8.96
CA ASP A 202 -18.57 -7.51 -9.31
C ASP A 202 -19.26 -6.46 -10.19
N VAL A 203 -18.83 -5.19 -10.09
CA VAL A 203 -19.38 -4.04 -10.81
C VAL A 203 -18.48 -3.55 -11.96
N MET A 204 -17.60 -4.43 -12.46
CA MET A 204 -16.72 -4.21 -13.62
C MET A 204 -17.08 -5.18 -14.78
N PRO A 205 -18.14 -4.91 -15.57
CA PRO A 205 -18.71 -5.88 -16.51
C PRO A 205 -17.80 -6.27 -17.69
N VAL A 206 -16.80 -5.46 -18.01
CA VAL A 206 -15.87 -5.69 -19.13
C VAL A 206 -14.43 -5.96 -18.67
N LEU A 207 -14.26 -6.28 -17.39
CA LEU A 207 -12.96 -6.59 -16.82
C LEU A 207 -12.33 -7.79 -17.51
N GLU A 208 -11.05 -7.68 -17.85
CA GLU A 208 -10.24 -8.77 -18.38
C GLU A 208 -9.27 -9.26 -17.31
N VAL A 209 -8.60 -8.33 -16.62
CA VAL A 209 -7.65 -8.62 -15.54
C VAL A 209 -7.71 -7.53 -14.48
N ALA A 210 -7.71 -7.93 -13.21
CA ALA A 210 -7.46 -7.04 -12.08
C ALA A 210 -6.40 -7.61 -11.14
N GLU A 211 -5.51 -6.76 -10.65
CA GLU A 211 -4.42 -7.14 -9.76
C GLU A 211 -4.35 -6.14 -8.59
N LEU A 212 -4.34 -6.66 -7.37
CA LEU A 212 -4.11 -5.91 -6.13
C LEU A 212 -2.97 -6.56 -5.38
N VAL A 213 -1.82 -5.91 -5.33
CA VAL A 213 -0.58 -6.50 -4.82
C VAL A 213 0.24 -5.50 -4.03
N THR A 214 1.08 -6.00 -3.14
CA THR A 214 2.19 -5.30 -2.54
C THR A 214 3.44 -6.16 -2.64
N TYR A 215 4.58 -5.58 -2.34
CA TYR A 215 5.82 -6.30 -2.16
C TYR A 215 6.25 -6.16 -0.69
N LEU A 216 6.78 -7.25 -0.14
CA LEU A 216 7.24 -7.34 1.24
C LEU A 216 8.69 -7.79 1.23
N ASP A 217 9.48 -7.26 2.15
CA ASP A 217 10.86 -7.68 2.37
C ASP A 217 11.06 -7.97 3.87
N PHE A 218 12.12 -8.71 4.19
CA PHE A 218 12.45 -9.09 5.56
C PHE A 218 13.95 -8.96 5.81
N ALA A 219 14.30 -7.87 6.49
CA ALA A 219 15.64 -7.59 7.01
C ALA A 219 15.48 -6.86 8.36
N PRO A 220 15.12 -7.59 9.44
CA PRO A 220 15.09 -6.99 10.78
C PRO A 220 16.50 -6.61 11.23
N ASP A 221 16.61 -5.59 12.09
CA ASP A 221 17.90 -5.23 12.69
C ASP A 221 18.40 -6.36 13.61
N ASP A 222 19.72 -6.59 13.59
CA ASP A 222 20.40 -7.66 14.37
C ASP A 222 20.28 -7.48 15.90
N ASP A 223 19.82 -6.33 16.38
CA ASP A 223 19.78 -5.96 17.81
C ASP A 223 18.51 -6.38 18.56
N GLU A 224 17.47 -6.83 17.87
CA GLU A 224 16.32 -7.43 18.55
C GLU A 224 16.58 -8.93 18.74
N ASP A 225 16.54 -9.40 20.00
CA ASP A 225 16.41 -10.80 20.46
C ASP A 225 15.17 -11.49 19.84
N THR A 226 15.06 -11.48 18.52
CA THR A 226 14.07 -12.22 17.77
C THR A 226 14.57 -13.65 17.82
N ASP A 227 14.14 -14.38 18.85
CA ASP A 227 14.35 -15.81 18.93
C ASP A 227 13.70 -16.48 17.71
N LEU A 228 14.47 -16.60 16.63
CA LEU A 228 14.13 -17.23 15.36
C LEU A 228 14.09 -18.76 15.51
N SER A 229 14.48 -19.31 16.67
CA SER A 229 14.57 -20.75 16.91
C SER A 229 13.21 -21.48 16.90
N GLY A 230 12.11 -20.74 17.05
CA GLY A 230 10.74 -21.27 17.04
C GLY A 230 10.01 -21.18 15.69
N LEU A 231 10.62 -20.58 14.66
CA LEU A 231 10.07 -20.66 13.31
C LEU A 231 10.33 -22.08 12.81
N GLU A 232 9.29 -22.92 12.77
CA GLU A 232 9.36 -24.25 12.15
C GLU A 232 9.96 -24.10 10.75
N THR A 233 11.27 -24.38 10.66
CA THR A 233 12.10 -24.40 9.47
C THR A 233 11.70 -25.53 8.50
N ARG A 234 10.54 -26.15 8.73
CA ARG A 234 10.01 -27.30 8.02
C ARG A 234 9.05 -26.98 6.88
N ARG A 235 8.59 -25.72 6.73
CA ARG A 235 7.84 -25.26 5.54
C ARG A 235 8.55 -24.20 4.69
N ILE A 236 9.77 -23.80 5.05
CA ILE A 236 10.63 -22.94 4.22
C ILE A 236 11.57 -23.81 3.37
N ARG A 237 11.10 -25.00 2.94
CA ARG A 237 11.84 -25.94 2.10
C ARG A 237 11.07 -26.20 0.82
N GLU A 238 10.96 -25.14 0.01
CA GLU A 238 10.67 -25.17 -1.44
C GLU A 238 10.72 -23.77 -2.08
N MET A 239 11.20 -22.74 -1.37
CA MET A 239 11.73 -21.53 -1.99
C MET A 239 13.24 -21.72 -2.12
N GLU A 240 13.75 -21.93 -3.33
CA GLU A 240 15.20 -21.99 -3.57
C GLU A 240 15.85 -20.70 -3.07
N VAL A 241 16.63 -20.86 -2.01
CA VAL A 241 17.14 -19.82 -1.12
C VAL A 241 18.33 -19.13 -1.77
N SER A 242 18.19 -17.86 -2.15
CA SER A 242 19.31 -16.93 -2.35
C SER A 242 19.37 -15.97 -1.15
N SER A 243 20.58 -15.74 -0.65
CA SER A 243 20.84 -15.32 0.73
C SER A 243 20.91 -13.81 0.98
N ARG A 244 20.23 -12.92 0.21
CA ARG A 244 20.29 -11.46 0.53
C ARG A 244 19.08 -10.55 0.40
N ASP A 245 18.04 -10.81 -0.39
CA ASP A 245 16.86 -9.91 -0.41
C ASP A 245 15.66 -10.74 -0.90
N VAL A 246 14.75 -11.15 0.00
CA VAL A 246 13.56 -11.92 -0.40
C VAL A 246 12.39 -10.95 -0.51
N VAL A 247 12.30 -10.30 -1.68
CA VAL A 247 11.12 -9.51 -2.02
C VAL A 247 9.96 -10.46 -2.37
N CYS A 248 9.07 -10.67 -1.41
CA CYS A 248 7.85 -11.47 -1.56
C CYS A 248 6.73 -10.63 -2.19
N ARG A 249 6.21 -11.05 -3.34
CA ARG A 249 4.97 -10.48 -3.89
C ARG A 249 3.78 -11.03 -3.08
N TRP A 250 3.00 -10.13 -2.50
CA TRP A 250 1.82 -10.46 -1.70
C TRP A 250 0.55 -9.86 -2.31
N GLY A 251 -0.54 -10.61 -2.41
CA GLY A 251 -1.84 -10.09 -2.85
C GLY A 251 -2.60 -11.05 -3.74
N MET A 252 -3.28 -10.53 -4.77
CA MET A 252 -4.13 -11.35 -5.63
C MET A 252 -4.27 -10.79 -7.05
N LYS A 253 -4.66 -11.68 -7.96
CA LYS A 253 -4.97 -11.36 -9.35
C LYS A 253 -6.23 -12.10 -9.79
N TYR A 254 -7.22 -11.33 -10.20
CA TYR A 254 -8.40 -11.81 -10.90
C TYR A 254 -8.14 -11.84 -12.41
N ILE A 255 -8.55 -12.93 -13.05
CA ILE A 255 -8.53 -13.07 -14.50
C ILE A 255 -9.93 -13.46 -14.94
N ALA A 256 -10.52 -12.63 -15.79
CA ALA A 256 -11.83 -12.89 -16.36
C ALA A 256 -11.77 -14.03 -17.38
N GLY A 257 -12.85 -14.79 -17.45
CA GLY A 257 -13.00 -15.89 -18.40
C GLY A 257 -14.42 -16.44 -18.47
N GLY A 258 -15.41 -15.74 -17.90
CA GLY A 258 -16.76 -16.28 -17.70
C GLY A 258 -16.72 -17.58 -16.89
N VAL A 259 -16.92 -18.71 -17.57
CA VAL A 259 -16.78 -20.05 -16.97
C VAL A 259 -15.34 -20.43 -16.64
N ASP A 260 -14.35 -19.72 -17.16
CA ASP A 260 -12.92 -19.95 -16.86
C ASP A 260 -12.30 -18.85 -16.00
N SER A 261 -13.15 -17.99 -15.39
CA SER A 261 -12.67 -16.96 -14.47
C SER A 261 -11.91 -17.59 -13.31
N ARG A 262 -10.79 -17.01 -12.90
CA ARG A 262 -10.01 -17.51 -11.77
C ARG A 262 -9.45 -16.40 -10.91
N LEU A 263 -9.16 -16.75 -9.66
CA LEU A 263 -8.55 -15.86 -8.68
C LEU A 263 -7.22 -16.47 -8.23
N GLU A 264 -6.12 -15.83 -8.59
CA GLU A 264 -4.76 -16.22 -8.18
C GLU A 264 -4.42 -15.49 -6.88
N TRP A 265 -4.06 -16.25 -5.83
CA TRP A 265 -3.72 -15.77 -4.50
C TRP A 265 -2.23 -15.94 -4.25
N TYR A 266 -1.54 -14.84 -3.99
CA TYR A 266 -0.12 -14.81 -3.65
C TYR A 266 0.01 -14.40 -2.18
N VAL A 267 -0.45 -15.25 -1.27
CA VAL A 267 -0.58 -14.88 0.16
C VAL A 267 0.15 -15.83 1.10
N GLY A 268 0.90 -16.79 0.55
CA GLY A 268 1.59 -17.82 1.31
C GLY A 268 0.60 -18.63 2.16
N GLY A 269 0.92 -18.78 3.46
CA GLY A 269 0.10 -19.54 4.40
C GLY A 269 -1.10 -18.78 4.99
N TRP A 270 -1.34 -17.52 4.59
CA TRP A 270 -2.50 -16.76 5.08
C TRP A 270 -3.78 -17.17 4.34
N GLY A 271 -4.89 -17.22 5.07
CA GLY A 271 -6.20 -17.54 4.52
C GLY A 271 -7.23 -16.48 4.93
N PRO A 272 -8.18 -16.13 4.04
CA PRO A 272 -9.21 -15.15 4.37
C PRO A 272 -10.17 -15.68 5.43
N SER A 273 -10.78 -14.78 6.19
CA SER A 273 -11.94 -15.11 7.02
C SER A 273 -13.09 -15.63 6.18
N TRP A 274 -14.00 -16.36 6.82
CA TRP A 274 -15.23 -16.83 6.18
C TRP A 274 -16.06 -15.68 5.59
N GLY A 275 -16.04 -14.50 6.24
CA GLY A 275 -16.73 -13.31 5.77
C GLY A 275 -16.14 -12.82 4.44
N LEU A 276 -14.82 -12.67 4.38
CA LEU A 276 -14.13 -12.26 3.15
C LEU A 276 -14.27 -13.32 2.04
N GLU A 277 -14.19 -14.61 2.41
CA GLU A 277 -14.38 -15.71 1.47
C GLU A 277 -15.73 -15.64 0.77
N LYS A 278 -16.80 -15.39 1.54
CA LYS A 278 -18.15 -15.23 0.99
C LYS A 278 -18.25 -14.08 -0.02
N VAL A 279 -17.56 -12.97 0.22
CA VAL A 279 -17.55 -11.83 -0.72
C VAL A 279 -16.88 -12.24 -2.04
N PHE A 280 -15.70 -12.87 -2.00
CA PHE A 280 -15.03 -13.31 -3.23
C PHE A 280 -15.78 -14.44 -3.96
N CYS A 281 -16.47 -15.32 -3.25
CA CYS A 281 -17.30 -16.37 -3.86
C CYS A 281 -18.47 -15.82 -4.68
N SER A 282 -18.89 -14.56 -4.47
CA SER A 282 -19.85 -13.90 -5.37
C SER A 282 -19.26 -13.57 -6.74
N VAL A 283 -17.95 -13.38 -6.82
CA VAL A 283 -17.21 -13.03 -8.05
C VAL A 283 -16.64 -14.28 -8.73
N VAL A 284 -15.96 -15.15 -7.97
CA VAL A 284 -15.32 -16.38 -8.45
C VAL A 284 -15.58 -17.51 -7.46
N PRO A 285 -16.20 -18.63 -7.89
CA PRO A 285 -16.38 -19.80 -7.05
C PRO A 285 -15.08 -20.32 -6.47
N ARG A 286 -15.14 -20.86 -5.24
CA ARG A 286 -13.98 -21.26 -4.45
C ARG A 286 -13.07 -22.27 -5.18
N GLU A 287 -13.66 -23.12 -6.01
CA GLU A 287 -12.97 -24.17 -6.78
C GLU A 287 -12.02 -23.60 -7.84
N ARG A 288 -12.17 -22.32 -8.20
CA ARG A 288 -11.33 -21.63 -9.19
C ARG A 288 -10.31 -20.70 -8.56
N TRP A 289 -10.07 -20.84 -7.26
CA TRP A 289 -9.02 -20.13 -6.57
C TRP A 289 -7.73 -20.93 -6.67
N VAL A 290 -6.68 -20.27 -7.12
CA VAL A 290 -5.34 -20.84 -7.25
C VAL A 290 -4.45 -20.19 -6.21
N PHE A 291 -3.97 -20.96 -5.24
CA PHE A 291 -2.98 -20.49 -4.28
C PHE A 291 -1.58 -20.73 -4.82
N LEU A 292 -0.79 -19.66 -4.88
CA LEU A 292 0.55 -19.59 -5.44
C LEU A 292 1.56 -19.14 -4.38
#